data_AF-T1C4Y7-F1
#
_entry.id   AF-T1C4Y7-F1
#
_cell.length_a   1.000
_cell.length_b   1.000
_cell.length_c   1.000
_cell.angle_alpha   90.00
_cell.angle_beta   90.00
_cell.angle_gamma   90.00
#
_symmetry.space_group_name_H-M   'P 1'
#
loop_
_entity.id
_entity.type
_entity.pdbx_description
1 polymer ?
#
loop_
_entity_poly.entity_id
_entity_poly.type
_entity_poly.pdbx_seq_one_letter_code
_entity_poly.pdbx_strand_id
1 'polypeptide(L)'
;MELQELIPGVDNMQVLYGVGLNGQITQYLSAAGVQALQANPPAGVTSLPFNPWTIVNSIRIGFLIEGGLGSAAPGANPTTWSVLGTTITVPADTRLRHVFVMTTNLRNTTL
;
A
#
# COMPACT_ATOMS: atom_id res chain seq x y z
N MET A 1 -8.58 13.41 -23.37
CA MET A 1 -8.40 12.13 -22.67
C MET A 1 -9.36 12.16 -21.50
N GLU A 2 -10.41 11.34 -21.52
CA GLU A 2 -11.34 11.27 -20.38
C GLU A 2 -10.76 10.36 -19.30
N LEU A 3 -10.93 10.77 -18.03
CA LEU A 3 -10.52 9.99 -16.87
C LEU A 3 -11.62 8.96 -16.59
N GLN A 4 -11.32 7.68 -16.82
CA GLN A 4 -12.21 6.58 -16.47
C GLN A 4 -11.87 6.09 -15.05
N GLU A 5 -12.87 6.06 -14.17
CA GLU A 5 -12.74 5.44 -12.86
C GLU A 5 -12.57 3.92 -13.02
N LEU A 6 -11.52 3.36 -12.41
CA LEU A 6 -11.21 1.92 -12.48
C LEU A 6 -12.02 1.11 -11.47
N ILE A 7 -12.21 1.66 -10.28
CA ILE A 7 -12.93 1.02 -9.18
C ILE A 7 -13.78 2.12 -8.53
N PRO A 8 -15.11 2.05 -8.61
CA PRO A 8 -15.97 3.01 -7.94
C PRO A 8 -15.88 2.89 -6.43
N GLY A 9 -15.95 4.04 -5.75
CA GLY A 9 -16.04 4.09 -4.28
C GLY A 9 -14.72 3.85 -3.56
N VAL A 10 -13.57 4.14 -4.17
CA VAL A 10 -12.29 4.13 -3.45
C VAL A 10 -12.15 5.41 -2.64
N ASP A 11 -12.34 5.32 -1.32
CA ASP A 11 -12.13 6.44 -0.38
C ASP A 11 -10.64 6.71 -0.15
N ASN A 12 -9.84 5.65 -0.11
CA ASN A 12 -8.41 5.77 0.12
C ASN A 12 -7.61 4.62 -0.49
N MET A 13 -6.38 4.91 -0.93
CA MET A 13 -5.43 3.93 -1.41
C MET A 13 -4.07 4.15 -0.72
N GLN A 14 -3.49 3.07 -0.21
CA GLN A 14 -2.13 3.03 0.34
C GLN A 14 -1.29 2.00 -0.39
N VAL A 15 0.01 2.30 -0.54
CA VAL A 15 0.98 1.38 -1.15
C VAL A 15 2.21 1.27 -0.28
N LEU A 16 2.60 0.04 0.04
CA LEU A 16 3.88 -0.29 0.67
C LEU A 16 4.72 -1.17 -0.25
N TYR A 17 6.03 -1.01 -0.18
CA TYR A 17 7.02 -1.72 -0.97
C TYR A 17 7.71 -2.76 -0.09
N GLY A 18 7.62 -4.02 -0.49
CA GLY A 18 8.36 -5.10 0.15
C GLY A 18 9.81 -5.06 -0.33
N VAL A 19 10.72 -4.79 0.60
CA VAL A 19 12.17 -4.77 0.31
C VAL A 19 12.85 -6.01 0.87
N GLY A 20 13.86 -6.49 0.15
CA GLY A 20 14.51 -7.76 0.41
C GLY A 20 15.73 -8.02 -0.48
N LEU A 21 16.59 -8.94 -0.07
CA LEU A 21 17.67 -9.44 -0.91
C LEU A 21 17.31 -10.84 -1.41
N ASN A 22 17.76 -11.19 -2.62
CA ASN A 22 17.51 -12.51 -3.22
C ASN A 22 16.02 -12.91 -3.29
N GLY A 23 15.13 -11.92 -3.45
CA GLY A 23 13.68 -12.13 -3.49
C GLY A 23 13.03 -12.44 -2.13
N GLN A 24 13.80 -12.43 -1.04
CA GLN A 24 13.29 -12.64 0.32
C GLN A 24 12.92 -11.29 0.95
N ILE A 25 11.61 -11.00 0.95
CA ILE A 25 11.06 -9.77 1.53
C ILE A 25 11.19 -9.82 3.05
N THR A 26 11.89 -8.85 3.65
CA THR A 26 12.10 -8.78 5.10
C THR A 26 11.26 -7.70 5.77
N GLN A 27 10.83 -6.68 5.03
CA GLN A 27 10.02 -5.59 5.55
C GLN A 27 9.20 -4.90 4.44
N TYR A 28 8.15 -4.20 4.84
CA TYR A 28 7.33 -3.35 3.95
C TYR A 28 7.49 -1.89 4.37
N LEU A 29 7.86 -1.03 3.42
CA LEU A 29 8.15 0.38 3.66
C LEU A 29 7.30 1.28 2.76
N SER A 30 7.06 2.51 3.19
CA SER A 30 6.56 3.56 2.30
C SER A 30 7.63 3.91 1.26
N ALA A 31 7.25 4.63 0.19
CA ALA A 31 8.23 5.12 -0.79
C ALA A 31 9.35 5.94 -0.14
N ALA A 32 8.99 6.79 0.83
CA ALA A 32 9.96 7.55 1.61
C ALA A 32 10.88 6.65 2.45
N GLY A 33 10.33 5.57 3.04
CA GLY A 33 11.11 4.58 3.77
C GLY A 33 12.10 3.83 2.87
N VAL A 34 11.70 3.44 1.65
CA VAL A 34 12.60 2.84 0.66
C VAL A 34 13.73 3.82 0.31
N GLN A 35 13.38 5.07 -0.01
CA GLN A 35 14.37 6.09 -0.35
C GLN A 35 15.38 6.34 0.78
N ALA A 36 14.92 6.30 2.04
CA ALA A 36 15.79 6.50 3.21
C ALA A 36 16.87 5.40 3.37
N LEU A 37 16.66 4.20 2.82
CA LEU A 37 17.68 3.13 2.83
C LEU A 37 18.94 3.49 2.06
N GLN A 38 18.89 4.49 1.18
CA GLN A 38 20.08 4.96 0.47
C GLN A 38 21.19 5.43 1.43
N ALA A 39 20.83 6.03 2.56
CA ALA A 39 21.80 6.52 3.55
C ALA A 39 22.48 5.37 4.32
N ASN A 40 21.79 4.25 4.51
CA ASN A 40 22.27 3.08 5.22
C ASN A 40 21.83 1.81 4.48
N PRO A 41 22.57 1.39 3.44
CA PRO A 41 22.23 0.19 2.66
C PRO A 41 22.14 -1.06 3.56
N PRO A 42 21.20 -1.98 3.30
CA PRO A 42 21.15 -3.25 4.01
C PRO A 42 22.45 -4.04 3.88
N ALA A 43 22.81 -4.79 4.93
CA ALA A 43 23.96 -5.70 4.89
C ALA A 43 23.80 -6.70 3.72
N GLY A 44 24.85 -6.86 2.91
CA GLY A 44 24.85 -7.72 1.72
C GLY A 44 24.71 -6.97 0.39
N VAL A 45 24.41 -5.66 0.42
CA VAL A 45 24.54 -4.82 -0.78
C VAL A 45 26.02 -4.53 -1.04
N THR A 46 26.51 -4.90 -2.22
CA THR A 46 27.92 -4.71 -2.62
C THR A 46 28.11 -3.75 -3.80
N SER A 47 27.05 -3.43 -4.54
CA SER A 47 27.10 -2.50 -5.67
C SER A 47 26.88 -1.05 -5.23
N LEU A 48 27.81 -0.17 -5.59
CA LEU A 48 27.75 1.28 -5.34
C LEU A 48 27.78 2.06 -6.66
N PRO A 49 27.03 3.16 -6.80
CA PRO A 49 26.13 3.75 -5.79
C PRO A 49 24.88 2.89 -5.56
N PHE A 50 24.46 2.75 -4.30
CA PHE A 50 23.29 1.95 -3.95
C PHE A 50 22.00 2.69 -4.32
N ASN A 51 21.21 2.07 -5.19
CA ASN A 51 19.82 2.47 -5.45
C ASN A 51 18.87 1.54 -4.67
N PRO A 52 18.16 2.03 -3.64
CA PRO A 52 17.30 1.20 -2.79
C PRO A 52 16.09 0.61 -3.50
N TRP A 53 15.73 1.11 -4.68
CA TRP A 53 14.63 0.55 -5.46
C TRP A 53 14.98 -0.79 -6.11
N THR A 54 16.28 -1.13 -6.23
CA THR A 54 16.74 -2.41 -6.80
C THR A 54 16.44 -3.61 -5.91
N ILE A 55 16.17 -3.38 -4.63
CA ILE A 55 15.85 -4.41 -3.64
C ILE A 55 14.35 -4.47 -3.33
N VAL A 56 13.51 -3.77 -4.10
CA VAL A 56 12.05 -3.91 -4.00
C VAL A 56 11.61 -5.16 -4.76
N ASN A 57 10.99 -6.10 -4.07
CA ASN A 57 10.58 -7.39 -4.63
C ASN A 57 9.08 -7.66 -4.50
N SER A 58 8.32 -6.81 -3.82
CA SER A 58 6.86 -6.88 -3.84
C SER A 58 6.24 -5.52 -3.60
N ILE A 59 4.94 -5.43 -3.88
CA ILE A 59 4.08 -4.34 -3.45
C ILE A 59 2.92 -4.88 -2.63
N ARG A 60 2.51 -4.14 -1.61
CA ARG A 60 1.25 -4.29 -0.90
C ARG A 60 0.39 -3.08 -1.22
N ILE A 61 -0.79 -3.34 -1.78
CA ILE A 61 -1.77 -2.30 -2.10
C ILE A 61 -2.96 -2.51 -1.17
N GLY A 62 -3.36 -1.44 -0.49
CA GLY A 62 -4.51 -1.42 0.40
C GLY A 62 -5.51 -0.38 -0.07
N PHE A 63 -6.78 -0.74 -0.09
CA PHE A 63 -7.89 0.14 -0.43
C PHE A 63 -8.87 0.18 0.72
N LEU A 64 -9.40 1.37 1.00
CA LEU A 64 -10.67 1.52 1.71
C LEU A 64 -11.74 1.77 0.65
N ILE A 65 -12.70 0.87 0.58
CA ILE A 65 -13.76 0.90 -0.44
C ILE A 65 -15.10 1.14 0.27
N GLU A 66 -15.86 2.11 -0.23
CA GLU A 66 -17.22 2.40 0.21
C GLU A 66 -18.27 1.75 -0.71
N GLY A 67 -19.37 1.30 -0.08
CA GLY A 67 -20.59 0.92 -0.75
C GLY A 67 -21.53 2.10 -0.99
N GLY A 68 -22.69 1.82 -1.58
CA GLY A 68 -23.72 2.82 -1.80
C GLY A 68 -24.27 3.44 -0.50
N LEU A 69 -24.85 4.64 -0.61
CA LEU A 69 -25.53 5.28 0.51
C LEU A 69 -26.68 4.40 1.04
N GLY A 70 -26.78 4.24 2.36
CA GLY A 70 -27.79 3.37 2.98
C GLY A 70 -27.44 1.88 3.03
N SER A 71 -26.25 1.48 2.58
CA SER A 71 -25.78 0.09 2.65
C SER A 71 -25.47 -0.39 4.07
N ALA A 72 -25.37 0.53 5.04
CA ALA A 72 -25.26 0.22 6.46
C ALA A 72 -26.28 1.02 7.27
N ALA A 73 -26.68 0.48 8.42
CA ALA A 73 -27.53 1.21 9.35
C ALA A 73 -26.80 2.45 9.93
N PRO A 74 -27.50 3.55 10.23
CA PRO A 74 -26.89 4.73 10.86
C PRO A 74 -26.14 4.37 12.15
N GLY A 75 -24.88 4.80 12.25
CA GLY A 75 -24.03 4.53 13.40
C GLY A 75 -23.46 3.11 13.48
N ALA A 76 -23.71 2.25 12.49
CA ALA A 76 -23.21 0.87 12.50
C ALA A 76 -21.74 0.74 12.06
N ASN A 77 -21.18 1.73 11.38
CA ASN A 77 -19.81 1.67 10.87
C ASN A 77 -18.82 2.43 11.76
N PRO A 78 -17.57 1.94 11.90
CA PRO A 78 -16.50 2.72 12.47
C PRO A 78 -16.15 3.90 11.55
N THR A 79 -15.77 5.02 12.16
CA THR A 79 -15.28 6.23 11.46
C THR A 79 -13.77 6.24 11.27
N THR A 80 -13.08 5.22 11.77
CA THR A 80 -11.62 5.06 11.65
C THR A 80 -11.29 3.67 11.12
N TRP A 81 -10.39 3.62 10.13
CA TRP A 81 -9.98 2.41 9.44
C TRP A 81 -8.46 2.36 9.35
N SER A 82 -7.86 1.19 9.59
CA SER A 82 -6.43 0.99 9.37
C SER A 82 -6.19 0.39 8.00
N VAL A 83 -5.56 1.14 7.10
CA VAL A 83 -5.17 0.69 5.76
C VAL A 83 -3.65 0.63 5.71
N LEU A 84 -3.10 -0.59 5.67
CA LEU A 84 -1.65 -0.83 5.69
C LEU A 84 -0.92 -0.09 6.85
N GLY A 85 -1.54 -0.01 8.02
CA GLY A 85 -0.99 0.65 9.20
C GLY A 85 -1.21 2.17 9.24
N THR A 86 -1.81 2.76 8.20
CA THR A 86 -2.23 4.17 8.18
C THR A 86 -3.67 4.28 8.65
N THR A 87 -3.94 5.12 9.65
CA THR A 87 -5.30 5.40 10.12
C THR A 87 -5.97 6.41 9.18
N ILE A 88 -7.07 5.99 8.57
CA ILE A 88 -7.94 6.79 7.72
C ILE A 88 -9.22 7.12 8.49
N THR A 89 -9.58 8.40 8.54
CA THR A 89 -10.85 8.86 9.13
C THR A 89 -11.86 9.14 8.03
N VAL A 90 -13.06 8.61 8.18
CA VAL A 90 -14.19 8.78 7.25
C VAL A 90 -15.39 9.42 7.96
N PRO A 91 -16.30 10.10 7.23
CA PRO A 91 -17.51 10.64 7.82
C PRO A 91 -18.39 9.56 8.48
N ALA A 92 -19.16 9.97 9.49
CA ALA A 92 -20.21 9.14 10.07
C ALA A 92 -21.44 9.10 9.14
N ASP A 93 -21.39 8.26 8.12
CA ASP A 93 -22.46 8.08 7.14
C ASP A 93 -23.03 6.64 7.16
N THR A 94 -23.90 6.35 6.19
CA THR A 94 -24.56 5.05 6.02
C THR A 94 -23.93 4.20 4.92
N ARG A 95 -22.68 4.47 4.52
CA ARG A 95 -21.95 3.68 3.54
C ARG A 95 -21.14 2.61 4.23
N LEU A 96 -21.44 1.35 3.95
CA LEU A 96 -20.63 0.21 4.37
C LEU A 96 -19.22 0.37 3.78
N ARG A 97 -18.20 0.14 4.60
CA ARG A 97 -16.80 0.23 4.16
C ARG A 97 -16.07 -1.07 4.42
N HIS A 98 -15.10 -1.35 3.56
CA HIS A 98 -14.25 -2.52 3.69
C HIS A 98 -12.82 -2.19 3.30
N VAL A 99 -11.87 -2.77 4.04
CA VAL A 99 -10.45 -2.70 3.72
C VAL A 99 -10.08 -3.91 2.89
N PHE A 100 -9.65 -3.69 1.66
CA PHE A 100 -9.11 -4.73 0.79
C PHE A 100 -7.61 -4.58 0.68
N VAL A 101 -6.85 -5.65 0.92
CA VAL A 101 -5.39 -5.65 0.80
C VAL A 101 -4.93 -6.78 -0.10
N MET A 102 -4.07 -6.45 -1.05
CA MET A 102 -3.42 -7.40 -1.94
C MET A 102 -1.89 -7.25 -1.87
N THR A 103 -1.19 -8.38 -1.92
CA THR A 103 0.26 -8.41 -2.10
C THR A 103 0.59 -8.98 -3.48
N THR A 104 1.43 -8.28 -4.23
CA THR A 104 1.93 -8.76 -5.52
C THR A 104 3.45 -8.84 -5.45
N ASN A 105 4.00 -10.03 -5.65
CA ASN A 105 5.45 -10.20 -5.79
C ASN A 105 5.86 -9.71 -7.17
N LEU A 106 6.86 -8.84 -7.20
CA LEU A 106 7.50 -8.38 -8.43
C LEU A 106 8.59 -9.39 -8.76
N ARG A 107 8.50 -10.01 -9.94
CA ARG A 107 9.69 -10.69 -10.47
C ARG A 107 10.70 -9.61 -10.81
N ASN A 108 11.83 -9.63 -10.13
CA ASN A 108 12.94 -8.75 -10.44
C ASN A 108 13.28 -8.93 -11.94
N THR A 109 13.21 -7.85 -12.70
CA THR A 109 13.68 -7.82 -14.09
C THR A 109 15.20 -7.68 -14.06
N THR A 110 15.87 -8.79 -13.82
CA THR A 110 17.26 -8.99 -14.25
C THR A 110 17.26 -10.17 -15.20
N LEU A 111 16.96 -9.89 -16.47
CA LEU A 111 17.59 -10.59 -17.60
C LEU A 111 18.88 -9.85 -17.94
#